data_AF-A0A7C4WP07-F1
#
_entry.id   AF-A0A7C4WP07-F1
#
_cell.length_a   1.000
_cell.length_b   1.000
_cell.length_c   1.000
_cell.angle_alpha   90.00
_cell.angle_beta   90.00
_cell.angle_gamma   90.00
#
_symmetry.space_group_name_H-M   'P 1'
#
loop_
_entity.id
_entity.type
_entity.pdbx_description
1 polymer ?
#
loop_
_entity_poly.entity_id
_entity_poly.type
_entity_poly.pdbx_seq_one_letter_code
_entity_poly.pdbx_strand_id
1 'polypeptide(L)'
;LILATARRVVEGDRMIREGRWKLAWAPTMMLGYDVHDKKLGIIGLGRIGAAVAKRAKGFNMKTYYYDIIRRRELENELGVEYMELPQLLKESDFISIHVPLTPETKHLIGEKELRMMKPTAILINTSRGPVVDEKALVKALKEGWIAGAGLDVFELEPLPADSPLINLPNVVLTPHIGSASYDTRNKMAEYAAEGIIKVLKGEEPENLYNREVVKIRPLHSVRMI
;
A
#
# COMPACT_ATOMS: atom_id res chain seq x y z
N LEU A 1 -0.54 2.23 8.34
CA LEU A 1 -1.75 1.40 8.08
C LEU A 1 -1.66 0.02 8.72
N ILE A 2 -0.66 -0.83 8.42
CA ILE A 2 -0.49 -2.18 9.04
C ILE A 2 -0.79 -2.18 10.54
N LEU A 3 -0.05 -1.38 11.32
CA LEU A 3 -0.20 -1.33 12.78
C LEU A 3 -1.58 -0.83 13.22
N ALA A 4 -2.09 0.22 12.58
CA ALA A 4 -3.37 0.84 12.94
C ALA A 4 -4.54 -0.12 12.73
N THR A 5 -4.53 -0.87 11.62
CA THR A 5 -5.54 -1.89 11.32
C THR A 5 -5.39 -3.09 12.25
N ALA A 6 -4.17 -3.64 12.39
CA ALA A 6 -3.92 -4.84 13.19
C ALA A 6 -4.28 -4.65 14.67
N ARG A 7 -4.02 -3.45 15.22
CA ARG A 7 -4.23 -3.12 16.63
C ARG A 7 -5.48 -2.28 16.88
N ARG A 8 -6.39 -2.18 15.90
CA ARG A 8 -7.70 -1.52 16.03
C ARG A 8 -7.60 -0.09 16.57
N VAL A 9 -6.55 0.64 16.17
CA VAL A 9 -6.19 1.93 16.75
C VAL A 9 -7.29 2.96 16.53
N VAL A 10 -7.82 3.04 15.30
CA VAL A 10 -8.86 4.03 14.95
C VAL A 10 -10.17 3.74 15.67
N GLU A 11 -10.54 2.47 15.79
CA GLU A 11 -11.73 2.06 16.55
C GLU A 11 -11.58 2.38 18.04
N GLY A 12 -10.40 2.11 18.62
CA GLY A 12 -10.08 2.44 20.00
C GLY A 12 -10.09 3.96 20.28
N ASP A 13 -9.46 4.76 19.42
CA ASP A 13 -9.49 6.23 19.51
C ASP A 13 -10.93 6.75 19.49
N ARG A 14 -11.74 6.29 18.53
CA ARG A 14 -13.15 6.65 18.43
C ARG A 14 -13.94 6.27 19.68
N MET A 15 -13.77 5.05 20.19
CA MET A 15 -14.44 4.58 21.42
C MET A 15 -14.15 5.49 22.63
N ILE A 16 -12.92 5.98 22.77
CA ILE A 16 -12.53 6.88 23.86
C ILE A 16 -13.14 8.27 23.65
N ARG A 17 -13.00 8.86 22.46
CA ARG A 17 -13.52 10.21 22.15
C ARG A 17 -15.03 10.32 22.28
N GLU A 18 -15.75 9.25 21.96
CA GLU A 18 -17.21 9.16 22.08
C GLU A 18 -17.65 8.82 23.52
N GLY A 19 -16.73 8.69 24.47
CA GLY A 19 -17.06 8.36 25.87
C GLY A 19 -17.63 6.95 26.07
N ARG A 20 -17.45 6.04 25.09
CA ARG A 20 -17.91 4.64 25.14
C ARG A 20 -17.00 3.73 25.96
N TRP A 21 -15.80 4.19 26.32
CA TRP A 21 -14.91 3.45 27.21
C TRP A 21 -15.40 3.48 28.65
N LYS A 22 -16.29 2.53 29.01
CA LYS A 22 -16.89 2.43 30.35
C LYS A 22 -16.22 1.39 31.25
N LEU A 23 -15.58 0.38 30.65
CA LEU A 23 -14.85 -0.66 31.36
C LEU A 23 -13.35 -0.41 31.19
N ALA A 24 -12.63 -0.21 32.29
CA ALA A 24 -11.21 0.15 32.25
C ALA A 24 -10.36 -0.88 31.50
N TRP A 25 -10.60 -2.17 31.74
CA TRP A 25 -9.87 -3.25 31.08
C TRP A 25 -10.63 -4.58 31.18
N ALA A 26 -10.53 -5.42 30.15
CA ALA A 26 -10.94 -6.82 30.19
C ALA A 26 -10.04 -7.68 29.29
N PRO A 27 -9.82 -8.97 29.62
CA PRO A 27 -8.87 -9.84 28.90
C PRO A 27 -9.11 -9.97 27.39
N THR A 28 -10.36 -9.89 26.95
CA THR A 28 -10.77 -10.07 25.55
C THR A 28 -11.23 -8.77 24.89
N MET A 29 -11.09 -7.63 25.58
CA MET A 29 -11.50 -6.35 25.04
C MET A 29 -10.57 -5.93 23.91
N MET A 30 -11.15 -5.60 22.75
CA MET A 30 -10.42 -5.00 21.62
C MET A 30 -9.21 -5.82 21.13
N LEU A 31 -9.27 -7.17 21.22
CA LEU A 31 -8.20 -8.02 20.71
C LEU A 31 -7.90 -7.71 19.24
N GLY A 32 -6.62 -7.58 18.94
CA GLY A 32 -6.07 -7.38 17.61
C GLY A 32 -5.02 -8.43 17.29
N TYR A 33 -4.30 -8.25 16.20
CA TYR A 33 -3.27 -9.19 15.74
C TYR A 33 -1.87 -8.64 16.03
N ASP A 34 -0.99 -9.51 16.53
CA ASP A 34 0.43 -9.20 16.61
C ASP A 34 1.01 -8.99 15.22
N VAL A 35 1.96 -8.07 15.11
CA VAL A 35 2.75 -7.82 13.89
C VAL A 35 4.13 -8.46 13.99
N HIS A 36 4.65 -8.63 15.22
CA HIS A 36 5.92 -9.29 15.47
C HIS A 36 5.87 -10.78 15.06
N ASP A 37 6.97 -11.30 14.50
CA ASP A 37 7.11 -12.68 14.03
C ASP A 37 6.06 -13.15 12.99
N LYS A 38 5.34 -12.22 12.36
CA LYS A 38 4.34 -12.55 11.34
C LYS A 38 4.91 -12.60 9.94
N LYS A 39 4.15 -13.21 9.03
CA LYS A 39 4.48 -13.29 7.60
C LYS A 39 3.92 -12.08 6.85
N LEU A 40 4.79 -11.30 6.21
CA LEU A 40 4.43 -10.19 5.32
C LEU A 40 4.60 -10.59 3.87
N GLY A 41 3.51 -10.56 3.10
CA GLY A 41 3.53 -10.66 1.64
C GLY A 41 3.50 -9.29 0.99
N ILE A 42 4.46 -9.00 0.12
CA ILE A 42 4.57 -7.72 -0.61
C ILE A 42 4.23 -7.97 -2.08
N ILE A 43 3.24 -7.26 -2.60
CA ILE A 43 2.89 -7.32 -4.03
C ILE A 43 3.47 -6.08 -4.72
N GLY A 44 4.53 -6.27 -5.48
CA GLY A 44 5.36 -5.22 -6.09
C GLY A 44 6.57 -4.85 -5.23
N LEU A 45 7.76 -5.34 -5.60
CA LEU A 45 9.03 -5.08 -4.92
C LEU A 45 9.83 -3.97 -5.64
N GLY A 46 9.14 -2.87 -5.94
CA GLY A 46 9.78 -1.62 -6.38
C GLY A 46 10.34 -0.82 -5.21
N ARG A 47 10.65 0.47 -5.43
CA ARG A 47 11.21 1.38 -4.41
C ARG A 47 10.41 1.38 -3.09
N ILE A 48 9.08 1.43 -3.18
CA ILE A 48 8.21 1.49 -1.99
C ILE A 48 8.12 0.11 -1.32
N GLY A 49 7.89 -0.97 -2.08
CA GLY A 49 7.84 -2.33 -1.54
C GLY A 49 9.13 -2.74 -0.83
N ALA A 50 10.29 -2.43 -1.42
CA ALA A 50 11.60 -2.64 -0.81
C ALA A 50 11.76 -1.84 0.50
N ALA A 51 11.29 -0.59 0.53
CA ALA A 51 11.31 0.24 1.72
C ALA A 51 10.40 -0.31 2.83
N VAL A 52 9.25 -0.91 2.47
CA VAL A 52 8.37 -1.62 3.41
C VAL A 52 9.05 -2.87 3.95
N ALA A 53 9.66 -3.71 3.10
CA ALA A 53 10.43 -4.88 3.52
C ALA A 53 11.54 -4.52 4.52
N LYS A 54 12.29 -3.43 4.25
CA LYS A 54 13.33 -2.94 5.16
C LYS A 54 12.77 -2.60 6.55
N ARG A 55 11.57 -2.01 6.63
CA ARG A 55 10.92 -1.67 7.91
C ARG A 55 10.38 -2.92 8.61
N ALA A 56 9.89 -3.90 7.86
CA ALA A 56 9.35 -5.15 8.38
C ALA A 56 10.39 -5.97 9.17
N LYS A 57 11.68 -5.87 8.80
CA LYS A 57 12.80 -6.45 9.57
C LYS A 57 12.81 -6.01 11.04
N GLY A 58 12.45 -4.75 11.32
CA GLY A 58 12.40 -4.24 12.70
C GLY A 58 11.31 -4.89 13.56
N PHE A 59 10.34 -5.56 12.94
CA PHE A 59 9.29 -6.33 13.60
C PHE A 59 9.58 -7.85 13.56
N ASN A 60 10.78 -8.26 13.16
CA ASN A 60 11.13 -9.67 12.94
C ASN A 60 10.16 -10.43 12.02
N MET A 61 9.54 -9.73 11.07
CA MET A 61 8.60 -10.38 10.14
C MET A 61 9.35 -11.21 9.11
N LYS A 62 8.82 -12.41 8.82
CA LYS A 62 9.26 -13.16 7.63
C LYS A 62 8.62 -12.54 6.39
N THR A 63 9.43 -12.01 5.48
CA THR A 63 8.94 -11.22 4.35
C THR A 63 9.07 -11.99 3.04
N TYR A 64 7.96 -12.08 2.31
CA TYR A 64 7.85 -12.65 0.99
C TYR A 64 7.43 -11.56 0.00
N TYR A 65 7.68 -11.77 -1.29
CA TYR A 65 7.19 -10.87 -2.31
C TYR A 65 6.79 -11.58 -3.61
N TYR A 66 5.88 -10.93 -4.33
CA TYR A 66 5.54 -11.24 -5.72
C TYR A 66 5.78 -9.98 -6.56
N ASP A 67 6.43 -10.15 -7.70
CA ASP A 67 6.63 -9.11 -8.72
C ASP A 67 6.71 -9.80 -10.09
N ILE A 68 6.27 -9.12 -11.14
CA ILE A 68 6.37 -9.62 -12.52
C ILE A 68 7.81 -9.79 -12.98
N ILE A 69 8.74 -9.04 -12.36
CA ILE A 69 10.17 -9.20 -12.57
C ILE A 69 10.81 -9.53 -11.22
N ARG A 70 11.37 -10.74 -11.12
CA ARG A 70 12.09 -11.19 -9.93
C ARG A 70 13.34 -10.33 -9.70
N ARG A 71 13.51 -9.84 -8.47
CA ARG A 71 14.58 -8.92 -8.02
C ARG A 71 15.57 -9.66 -7.13
N ARG A 72 16.40 -10.54 -7.70
CA ARG A 72 17.36 -11.37 -6.94
C ARG A 72 18.35 -10.54 -6.13
N GLU A 73 18.70 -9.36 -6.64
CA GLU A 73 19.52 -8.38 -5.95
C GLU A 73 18.89 -7.90 -4.63
N LEU A 74 17.58 -7.61 -4.64
CA LEU A 74 16.84 -7.18 -3.46
C LEU A 74 16.54 -8.34 -2.50
N GLU A 75 16.39 -9.56 -3.00
CA GLU A 75 16.26 -10.77 -2.16
C GLU A 75 17.42 -10.88 -1.17
N ASN A 76 18.65 -10.76 -1.67
CA ASN A 76 19.85 -10.87 -0.85
C ASN A 76 20.02 -9.68 0.11
N GLU A 77 19.83 -8.44 -0.38
CA GLU A 77 19.98 -7.23 0.44
C GLU A 77 18.93 -7.17 1.57
N LEU A 78 17.68 -7.51 1.24
CA LEU A 78 16.54 -7.34 2.13
C LEU A 78 16.14 -8.63 2.84
N GLY A 79 16.79 -9.77 2.57
CA GLY A 79 16.41 -11.06 3.15
C GLY A 79 14.93 -11.40 2.88
N VAL A 80 14.44 -11.06 1.69
CA VAL A 80 13.07 -11.34 1.25
C VAL A 80 13.07 -12.53 0.30
N GLU A 81 12.02 -13.34 0.35
CA GLU A 81 11.89 -14.54 -0.49
C GLU A 81 10.82 -14.31 -1.57
N TYR A 82 11.12 -14.63 -2.84
CA TYR A 82 10.12 -14.60 -3.91
C TYR A 82 9.10 -15.72 -3.73
N MET A 83 7.83 -15.43 -3.99
CA MET A 83 6.73 -16.39 -4.07
C MET A 83 5.80 -16.06 -5.22
N GLU A 84 5.23 -17.11 -5.82
CA GLU A 84 4.10 -16.94 -6.74
C GLU A 84 2.89 -16.36 -6.00
N LEU A 85 2.12 -15.50 -6.68
CA LEU A 85 1.02 -14.75 -6.06
C LEU A 85 0.05 -15.65 -5.27
N PRO A 86 -0.46 -16.78 -5.81
CA PRO A 86 -1.39 -17.63 -5.04
C PRO A 86 -0.79 -18.20 -3.76
N GLN A 87 0.51 -18.48 -3.74
CA GLN A 87 1.20 -18.98 -2.54
C GLN A 87 1.38 -17.85 -1.52
N LEU A 88 1.81 -16.67 -1.98
CA LEU A 88 1.96 -15.48 -1.13
C LEU A 88 0.64 -15.12 -0.43
N LEU A 89 -0.48 -15.15 -1.15
CA LEU A 89 -1.81 -14.87 -0.57
C LEU A 89 -2.19 -15.84 0.54
N LYS A 90 -1.94 -17.15 0.33
CA LYS A 90 -2.27 -18.21 1.31
C LYS A 90 -1.38 -18.19 2.55
N GLU A 91 -0.10 -17.84 2.38
CA GLU A 91 0.89 -17.94 3.45
C GLU A 91 1.02 -16.68 4.31
N SER A 92 0.63 -15.52 3.81
CA SER A 92 0.86 -14.24 4.48
C SER A 92 -0.20 -13.94 5.56
N ASP A 93 0.25 -13.35 6.66
CA ASP A 93 -0.64 -12.76 7.69
C ASP A 93 -0.98 -11.30 7.35
N PHE A 94 -0.05 -10.62 6.69
CA PHE A 94 -0.23 -9.26 6.18
C PHE A 94 0.11 -9.23 4.70
N ILE A 95 -0.69 -8.52 3.90
CA ILE A 95 -0.45 -8.34 2.47
C ILE A 95 -0.43 -6.85 2.15
N SER A 96 0.65 -6.36 1.56
CA SER A 96 0.83 -4.94 1.24
C SER A 96 1.07 -4.73 -0.26
N ILE A 97 0.25 -3.90 -0.89
CA ILE A 97 0.24 -3.68 -2.34
C ILE A 97 0.98 -2.40 -2.72
N HIS A 98 1.93 -2.52 -3.65
CA HIS A 98 2.80 -1.44 -4.14
C HIS A 98 3.05 -1.48 -5.66
N VAL A 99 2.16 -2.11 -6.43
CA VAL A 99 2.21 -2.12 -7.91
C VAL A 99 1.62 -0.83 -8.50
N PRO A 100 2.08 -0.37 -9.68
CA PRO A 100 1.37 0.68 -10.42
C PRO A 100 0.00 0.19 -10.90
N LEU A 101 -0.91 1.10 -11.24
CA LEU A 101 -2.16 0.74 -11.93
C LEU A 101 -1.91 0.68 -13.44
N THR A 102 -1.96 -0.53 -13.97
CA THR A 102 -1.96 -0.90 -15.40
C THR A 102 -3.17 -1.80 -15.70
N PRO A 103 -3.49 -2.07 -16.98
CA PRO A 103 -4.53 -3.04 -17.33
C PRO A 103 -4.35 -4.42 -16.67
N GLU A 104 -3.10 -4.88 -16.53
CA GLU A 104 -2.76 -6.20 -15.96
C GLU A 104 -2.90 -6.24 -14.44
N THR A 105 -2.75 -5.10 -13.76
CA THR A 105 -2.90 -5.00 -12.30
C THR A 105 -4.30 -4.56 -11.86
N LYS A 106 -5.18 -4.20 -12.80
CA LYS A 106 -6.54 -3.78 -12.48
C LYS A 106 -7.30 -4.97 -11.91
N HIS A 107 -7.85 -4.80 -10.71
CA HIS A 107 -8.50 -5.85 -9.92
C HIS A 107 -7.61 -7.10 -9.77
N LEU A 108 -6.29 -6.90 -9.67
CA LEU A 108 -5.33 -7.96 -9.35
C LEU A 108 -5.74 -8.75 -8.11
N ILE A 109 -6.34 -8.06 -7.13
CA ILE A 109 -6.97 -8.67 -5.96
C ILE A 109 -8.49 -8.59 -6.11
N GLY A 110 -9.07 -9.66 -6.64
CA GLY A 110 -10.53 -9.84 -6.75
C GLY A 110 -11.09 -10.80 -5.71
N GLU A 111 -12.36 -11.23 -5.88
CA GLU A 111 -13.01 -12.18 -4.97
C GLU A 111 -12.22 -13.50 -4.84
N LYS A 112 -11.68 -14.02 -5.94
CA LYS A 112 -10.88 -15.25 -5.94
C LYS A 112 -9.64 -15.12 -5.05
N GLU A 113 -8.90 -14.03 -5.18
CA GLU A 113 -7.66 -13.78 -4.45
C GLU A 113 -7.95 -13.51 -2.97
N LEU A 114 -8.99 -12.74 -2.66
CA LEU A 114 -9.44 -12.49 -1.29
C LEU A 114 -9.84 -13.80 -0.57
N ARG A 115 -10.46 -14.75 -1.27
CA ARG A 115 -10.77 -16.08 -0.72
C ARG A 115 -9.55 -16.97 -0.49
N MET A 116 -8.42 -16.68 -1.14
CA MET A 116 -7.17 -17.43 -0.90
C MET A 116 -6.45 -16.96 0.35
N MET A 117 -6.74 -15.74 0.83
CA MET A 117 -6.12 -15.19 2.02
C MET A 117 -6.57 -15.94 3.28
N LYS A 118 -5.78 -15.83 4.35
CA LYS A 118 -6.17 -16.36 5.66
C LYS A 118 -7.37 -15.57 6.20
N PRO A 119 -8.28 -16.21 6.96
CA PRO A 119 -9.32 -15.50 7.72
C PRO A 119 -8.76 -14.45 8.69
N THR A 120 -7.52 -14.64 9.15
CA THR A 120 -6.82 -13.71 10.04
C THR A 120 -5.98 -12.66 9.30
N ALA A 121 -5.92 -12.72 7.96
CA ALA A 121 -5.03 -11.85 7.20
C ALA A 121 -5.55 -10.41 7.13
N ILE A 122 -4.62 -9.45 7.03
CA ILE A 122 -4.92 -8.03 6.85
C ILE A 122 -4.36 -7.54 5.51
N LEU A 123 -5.23 -6.95 4.69
CA LEU A 123 -4.86 -6.36 3.40
C LEU A 123 -4.55 -4.87 3.53
N ILE A 124 -3.46 -4.41 2.93
CA ILE A 124 -3.05 -3.01 2.92
C ILE A 124 -2.92 -2.53 1.47
N ASN A 125 -3.68 -1.51 1.10
CA ASN A 125 -3.57 -0.87 -0.19
C ASN A 125 -3.10 0.58 -0.04
N THR A 126 -1.89 0.84 -0.51
CA THR A 126 -1.28 2.19 -0.62
C THR A 126 -0.82 2.47 -2.05
N SER A 127 -1.27 1.68 -3.02
CA SER A 127 -0.93 1.85 -4.44
C SER A 127 -1.99 2.68 -5.17
N ARG A 128 -3.03 2.03 -5.70
CA ARG A 128 -4.18 2.62 -6.38
C ARG A 128 -5.43 1.79 -6.03
N GLY A 129 -6.56 2.46 -5.89
CA GLY A 129 -7.83 1.81 -5.54
C GLY A 129 -8.19 0.66 -6.48
N PRO A 130 -8.25 0.90 -7.82
CA PRO A 130 -8.61 -0.14 -8.80
C PRO A 130 -7.63 -1.30 -8.95
N VAL A 131 -6.60 -1.44 -8.12
CA VAL A 131 -5.80 -2.67 -8.02
C VAL A 131 -6.55 -3.75 -7.23
N VAL A 132 -7.47 -3.33 -6.35
CA VAL A 132 -8.37 -4.22 -5.60
C VAL A 132 -9.78 -4.01 -6.12
N ASP A 133 -10.52 -5.09 -6.36
CA ASP A 133 -11.97 -5.00 -6.59
C ASP A 133 -12.65 -4.59 -5.27
N GLU A 134 -13.10 -3.34 -5.19
CA GLU A 134 -13.63 -2.76 -3.95
C GLU A 134 -14.93 -3.45 -3.51
N LYS A 135 -15.76 -3.88 -4.46
CA LYS A 135 -16.99 -4.62 -4.16
C LYS A 135 -16.69 -5.98 -3.55
N ALA A 136 -15.71 -6.69 -4.12
CA ALA A 136 -15.24 -7.96 -3.58
C ALA A 136 -14.61 -7.78 -2.20
N LEU A 137 -13.84 -6.71 -1.98
CA LEU A 137 -13.23 -6.40 -0.69
C LEU A 137 -14.30 -6.12 0.39
N VAL A 138 -15.31 -5.30 0.09
CA VAL A 138 -16.44 -5.05 1.01
C VAL A 138 -17.12 -6.36 1.40
N LYS A 139 -17.37 -7.25 0.44
CA LYS A 139 -17.95 -8.56 0.68
C LYS A 139 -17.06 -9.42 1.58
N ALA A 140 -15.76 -9.50 1.26
CA ALA A 140 -14.77 -10.26 2.03
C ALA A 140 -14.68 -9.81 3.49
N LEU A 141 -14.76 -8.50 3.74
CA LEU A 141 -14.72 -7.93 5.09
C LEU A 141 -16.01 -8.17 5.87
N LYS A 142 -17.18 -8.09 5.20
CA LYS A 142 -18.49 -8.38 5.82
C LYS A 142 -18.68 -9.86 6.14
N GLU A 143 -18.24 -10.74 5.24
CA GLU A 143 -18.36 -12.19 5.39
C GLU A 143 -17.20 -12.82 6.17
N GLY A 144 -16.20 -12.03 6.58
CA GLY A 144 -15.07 -12.51 7.40
C GLY A 144 -14.10 -13.43 6.65
N TRP A 145 -13.93 -13.28 5.34
CA TRP A 145 -12.91 -14.02 4.59
C TRP A 145 -11.49 -13.56 4.96
N ILE A 146 -11.36 -12.31 5.38
CA ILE A 146 -10.13 -11.71 5.91
C ILE A 146 -10.47 -10.88 7.15
N ALA A 147 -9.47 -10.65 8.00
CA ALA A 147 -9.68 -10.00 9.29
C ALA A 147 -9.94 -8.49 9.16
N GLY A 148 -9.29 -7.82 8.21
CA GLY A 148 -9.43 -6.38 8.03
C GLY A 148 -8.63 -5.81 6.87
N ALA A 149 -8.81 -4.50 6.64
CA ALA A 149 -8.09 -3.78 5.60
C ALA A 149 -7.61 -2.39 6.06
N GLY A 150 -6.49 -1.94 5.51
CA GLY A 150 -5.99 -0.57 5.64
C GLY A 150 -5.84 0.05 4.27
N LEU A 151 -6.64 1.07 3.95
CA LEU A 151 -6.75 1.64 2.61
C LEU A 151 -6.40 3.13 2.64
N ASP A 152 -5.42 3.52 1.84
CA ASP A 152 -5.12 4.93 1.55
C ASP A 152 -5.73 5.39 0.23
N VAL A 153 -6.24 4.47 -0.59
CA VAL A 153 -6.67 4.73 -1.97
C VAL A 153 -7.96 3.96 -2.27
N PHE A 154 -8.80 4.52 -3.14
CA PHE A 154 -10.17 4.04 -3.41
C PHE A 154 -10.45 3.96 -4.92
N GLU A 155 -11.40 3.13 -5.34
CA GLU A 155 -11.78 3.06 -6.76
C GLU A 155 -12.33 4.40 -7.28
N LEU A 156 -13.07 5.10 -6.42
CA LEU A 156 -13.55 6.45 -6.63
C LEU A 156 -13.01 7.36 -5.53
N GLU A 157 -12.30 8.42 -5.94
CA GLU A 157 -11.76 9.45 -5.04
C GLU A 157 -12.34 10.81 -5.41
N PRO A 158 -12.90 11.58 -4.44
CA PRO A 158 -13.03 11.28 -3.01
C PRO A 158 -13.95 10.09 -2.71
N LEU A 159 -13.70 9.40 -1.60
CA LEU A 159 -14.55 8.29 -1.16
C LEU A 159 -15.97 8.81 -0.88
N PRO A 160 -17.03 8.26 -1.53
CA PRO A 160 -18.40 8.68 -1.29
C PRO A 160 -18.82 8.47 0.17
N ALA A 161 -19.60 9.40 0.72
CA ALA A 161 -20.05 9.35 2.11
C ALA A 161 -20.97 8.16 2.42
N ASP A 162 -21.61 7.59 1.40
CA ASP A 162 -22.45 6.40 1.45
C ASP A 162 -21.67 5.11 1.12
N SER A 163 -20.34 5.18 0.96
CA SER A 163 -19.51 4.00 0.71
C SER A 163 -19.69 2.97 1.84
N PRO A 164 -19.93 1.69 1.50
CA PRO A 164 -20.01 0.62 2.50
C PRO A 164 -18.77 0.49 3.38
N LEU A 165 -17.58 0.89 2.88
CA LEU A 165 -16.32 0.82 3.61
C LEU A 165 -16.32 1.65 4.90
N ILE A 166 -17.04 2.79 4.91
CA ILE A 166 -17.09 3.73 6.04
C ILE A 166 -17.70 3.09 7.30
N ASN A 167 -18.60 2.12 7.11
CA ASN A 167 -19.34 1.48 8.19
C ASN A 167 -18.68 0.19 8.71
N LEU A 168 -17.55 -0.23 8.13
CA LEU A 168 -16.86 -1.47 8.52
C LEU A 168 -15.89 -1.20 9.68
N PRO A 169 -16.06 -1.83 10.85
CA PRO A 169 -15.21 -1.57 12.02
C PRO A 169 -13.79 -2.14 11.86
N ASN A 170 -13.60 -3.10 10.96
CA ASN A 170 -12.33 -3.74 10.66
C ASN A 170 -11.57 -3.09 9.49
N VAL A 171 -11.89 -1.83 9.17
CA VAL A 171 -11.23 -1.07 8.11
C VAL A 171 -10.64 0.23 8.66
N VAL A 172 -9.41 0.53 8.26
CA VAL A 172 -8.79 1.85 8.45
C VAL A 172 -8.73 2.55 7.10
N LEU A 173 -9.24 3.78 7.04
CA LEU A 173 -9.34 4.59 5.84
C LEU A 173 -8.48 5.84 6.00
N THR A 174 -7.67 6.17 5.00
CA THR A 174 -6.95 7.45 4.91
C THR A 174 -7.16 8.09 3.53
N PRO A 175 -7.23 9.43 3.42
CA PRO A 175 -7.65 10.10 2.19
C PRO A 175 -6.48 10.36 1.23
N HIS A 176 -5.82 9.31 0.74
CA HIS A 176 -4.71 9.39 -0.22
C HIS A 176 -3.55 10.28 0.26
N ILE A 177 -3.08 9.98 1.46
CA ILE A 177 -2.06 10.77 2.17
C ILE A 177 -0.70 10.05 2.28
N GLY A 178 -0.47 8.95 1.55
CA GLY A 178 0.75 8.16 1.63
C GLY A 178 2.05 8.94 1.39
N SER A 179 1.98 10.07 0.67
CA SER A 179 3.12 10.98 0.44
C SER A 179 3.01 12.33 1.19
N ALA A 180 1.97 12.53 2.00
CA ALA A 180 1.64 13.81 2.63
C ALA A 180 2.44 14.07 3.91
N SER A 181 3.77 14.14 3.81
CA SER A 181 4.62 14.73 4.84
C SER A 181 5.24 16.03 4.36
N TYR A 182 5.55 16.95 5.28
CA TYR A 182 6.20 18.23 4.97
C TYR A 182 7.46 18.03 4.12
N ASP A 183 8.38 17.19 4.58
CA ASP A 183 9.64 16.92 3.87
C ASP A 183 9.41 16.32 2.48
N THR A 184 8.47 15.39 2.35
CA THR A 184 8.19 14.73 1.07
C THR A 184 7.58 15.72 0.08
N ARG A 185 6.61 16.53 0.52
CA ARG A 185 5.95 17.53 -0.33
C ARG A 185 6.93 18.60 -0.81
N ASN A 186 7.82 19.06 0.07
CA ASN A 186 8.86 20.03 -0.29
C ASN A 186 9.84 19.44 -1.31
N LYS A 187 10.37 18.24 -1.06
CA LYS A 187 11.27 17.55 -1.99
C LYS A 187 10.62 17.25 -3.34
N MET A 188 9.33 16.93 -3.36
CA MET A 188 8.60 16.74 -4.62
C MET A 188 8.50 18.03 -5.42
N ALA A 189 8.25 19.17 -4.75
CA ALA A 189 8.21 20.48 -5.40
C ALA A 189 9.58 20.87 -5.97
N GLU A 190 10.65 20.68 -5.19
CA GLU A 190 12.03 20.89 -5.63
C GLU A 190 12.35 20.01 -6.85
N TYR A 191 12.08 18.71 -6.75
CA TYR A 191 12.36 17.74 -7.81
C TYR A 191 11.59 18.03 -9.11
N ALA A 192 10.35 18.53 -9.01
CA ALA A 192 9.58 18.98 -10.16
C ALA A 192 10.18 20.24 -10.78
N ALA A 193 10.52 21.25 -9.98
CA ALA A 193 11.12 22.49 -10.44
C ALA A 193 12.49 22.26 -11.09
N GLU A 194 13.35 21.45 -10.47
CA GLU A 194 14.66 21.05 -11.01
C GLU A 194 14.53 20.33 -12.36
N GLY A 195 13.56 19.42 -12.49
CA GLY A 195 13.28 18.75 -13.76
C GLY A 195 12.92 19.72 -14.88
N ILE A 196 12.05 20.70 -14.60
CA ILE A 196 11.67 21.75 -15.54
C ILE A 196 12.90 22.60 -15.92
N ILE A 197 13.68 23.04 -14.92
CA ILE A 197 14.88 23.86 -15.15
C ILE A 197 15.90 23.12 -16.01
N LYS A 198 16.15 21.83 -15.76
CA LYS A 198 17.06 21.00 -16.57
C LYS A 198 16.59 20.96 -18.03
N VAL A 199 15.30 20.69 -18.29
CA VAL A 199 14.76 20.70 -19.66
C VAL A 199 14.95 22.06 -20.33
N LEU A 200 14.66 23.16 -19.63
CA LEU A 200 14.80 24.51 -20.18
C LEU A 200 16.27 24.91 -20.42
N LYS A 201 17.24 24.26 -19.75
CA LYS A 201 18.68 24.39 -20.05
C LYS A 201 19.15 23.46 -21.17
N GLY A 202 18.30 22.58 -21.67
CA GLY A 202 18.66 21.54 -22.63
C GLY A 202 19.38 20.33 -22.00
N GLU A 203 19.28 20.16 -20.68
CA GLU A 203 19.85 19.06 -19.91
C GLU A 203 18.79 17.97 -19.64
N GLU A 204 19.22 16.71 -19.56
CA GLU A 204 18.29 15.60 -19.30
C GLU A 204 17.92 15.54 -17.80
N PRO A 205 16.62 15.65 -17.45
CA PRO A 205 16.22 15.55 -16.06
C PRO A 205 16.10 14.08 -15.62
N GLU A 206 16.41 13.80 -14.36
CA GLU A 206 16.37 12.42 -13.82
C GLU A 206 14.97 11.82 -13.83
N ASN A 207 13.93 12.68 -13.72
CA ASN A 207 12.53 12.32 -13.77
C ASN A 207 11.93 12.34 -15.19
N LEU A 208 12.75 12.29 -16.24
CA LEU A 208 12.24 12.13 -17.59
C LEU A 208 11.56 10.77 -17.74
N TYR A 209 10.22 10.80 -17.79
CA TYR A 209 9.41 9.58 -17.88
C TYR A 209 9.47 8.95 -19.28
N ASN A 210 9.12 9.73 -20.30
CA ASN A 210 9.07 9.30 -21.70
C ASN A 210 10.40 9.58 -22.42
N ARG A 211 11.49 8.92 -22.00
CA ARG A 211 12.86 9.17 -22.52
C ARG A 211 13.00 9.16 -24.04
N GLU A 212 12.19 8.36 -24.72
CA GLU A 212 12.14 8.30 -26.19
C GLU A 212 11.80 9.66 -26.85
N VAL A 213 11.18 10.59 -26.13
CA VAL A 213 10.87 11.94 -26.62
C VAL A 213 12.12 12.70 -27.08
N VAL A 214 13.29 12.41 -26.49
CA VAL A 214 14.56 13.06 -26.86
C VAL A 214 14.95 12.75 -28.31
N LYS A 215 14.52 11.61 -28.87
CA LYS A 215 14.74 11.26 -30.29
C LYS A 215 13.84 12.06 -31.23
N ILE A 216 12.67 12.48 -30.77
CA ILE A 216 11.67 13.24 -31.56
C ILE A 216 11.92 14.74 -31.43
N ARG A 217 12.20 15.20 -30.20
CA ARG A 217 12.44 16.59 -29.84
C ARG A 217 13.66 16.65 -28.92
N PRO A 218 14.87 16.82 -29.48
CA PRO A 218 16.11 16.86 -28.71
C PRO A 218 16.10 17.99 -27.68
N LEU A 219 16.70 17.77 -26.51
CA LEU A 219 16.65 18.74 -25.41
C LEU A 219 17.30 20.09 -25.78
N HIS A 220 18.34 20.10 -26.60
CA HIS A 220 18.95 21.34 -27.10
C HIS A 220 17.98 22.20 -27.95
N SER A 221 16.98 21.58 -28.58
CA SER A 221 15.97 22.27 -29.40
C SER A 221 14.87 22.95 -28.57
N VAL A 222 14.78 22.66 -27.28
CA VAL A 222 13.79 23.24 -26.34
C VAL A 222 14.44 24.13 -25.28
N ARG A 223 15.73 24.43 -25.44
CA ARG A 223 16.47 25.29 -24.54
C ARG A 223 15.92 26.72 -24.61
N MET A 224 15.63 27.29 -23.44
CA MET A 224 15.10 28.65 -23.26
C MET A 224 15.94 29.49 -22.30
N ILE A 225 16.80 28.86 -21.49
CA ILE A 225 17.74 29.50 -20.56
C ILE A 225 19.14 28.90 -20.68
#